data_AF-A0A132BD71-F1
#
_entry.id   AF-A0A132BD71-F1
#
_cell.length_a   1.000
_cell.length_b   1.000
_cell.length_c   1.000
_cell.angle_alpha   90.00
_cell.angle_beta   90.00
_cell.angle_gamma   90.00
#
_symmetry.space_group_name_H-M   'P 1'
#
loop_
_entity.id
_entity.type
_entity.pdbx_description
1 polymer ?
#
loop_
_entity_poly.entity_id
_entity_poly.type
_entity_poly.pdbx_seq_one_letter_code
_entity_poly.pdbx_strand_id
1 'polypeptide(L)'
;MPPELDWDFWEAAYPGSIIHSGDFRDAQDFEDKKVVIIGGGPSYFDIAKRISPYVKGDILISTKKRLPMLSSPNQRNVSSPMQLLLEERGVAFVNDEREHNIDIILLCTGYEYEYPFIPKLKVSKDGKSLLDVWKQMFWIQDPTLAFVGLPKMSAIFTVVEAQSAYVARALSGRITIPSKPGMQNELKQERKASQPAEGVVVNGFHDFNYPKDKKYINQLFKASSKADKEGRVGKQPPRFDAGW
;
A
#
# COMPACT_ATOMS: atom_id res chain seq x y z
N MET A 1 10.15 4.01 -5.14
CA MET A 1 11.53 4.08 -5.65
C MET A 1 12.19 5.36 -5.17
N PRO A 2 13.43 5.35 -4.62
CA PRO A 2 14.18 6.56 -4.26
C PRO A 2 14.30 7.52 -5.45
N PRO A 3 13.60 8.68 -5.48
CA PRO A 3 13.57 9.55 -6.66
C PRO A 3 14.91 10.23 -6.97
N GLU A 4 15.83 10.24 -6.01
CA GLU A 4 17.16 10.84 -6.13
C GLU A 4 18.17 10.01 -6.92
N LEU A 5 17.90 8.72 -7.17
CA LEU A 5 18.78 7.85 -7.93
C LEU A 5 18.42 7.86 -9.42
N ASP A 6 19.44 7.80 -10.26
CA ASP A 6 19.28 7.76 -11.72
C ASP A 6 19.02 6.32 -12.20
N TRP A 7 17.76 5.90 -12.08
CA TRP A 7 17.31 4.56 -12.44
C TRP A 7 17.35 4.30 -13.94
N ASP A 8 17.00 5.32 -14.74
CA ASP A 8 17.00 5.21 -16.20
C ASP A 8 18.41 4.99 -16.72
N PHE A 9 19.41 5.64 -16.12
CA PHE A 9 20.81 5.45 -16.51
C PHE A 9 21.34 4.07 -16.13
N TRP A 10 20.96 3.52 -14.97
CA TRP A 10 21.29 2.14 -14.60
C TRP A 10 20.60 1.13 -15.51
N GLU A 11 19.30 1.30 -15.78
CA GLU A 11 18.53 0.39 -16.63
C GLU A 11 19.06 0.38 -18.07
N ALA A 12 19.51 1.53 -18.59
CA ALA A 12 20.14 1.61 -19.91
C ALA A 12 21.44 0.80 -19.99
N ALA A 13 22.23 0.77 -18.91
CA ALA A 13 23.49 0.02 -18.86
C ALA A 13 23.29 -1.47 -18.55
N TYR A 14 22.29 -1.80 -17.72
CA TYR A 14 21.98 -3.16 -17.28
C TYR A 14 20.49 -3.48 -17.42
N PRO A 15 19.98 -3.63 -18.66
CA PRO A 15 18.56 -3.88 -18.90
C PRO A 15 18.04 -5.12 -18.16
N GLY A 16 16.88 -4.98 -17.51
CA GLY A 16 16.22 -6.04 -16.74
C GLY A 16 16.83 -6.33 -15.37
N SER A 17 17.81 -5.53 -14.93
CA SER A 17 18.41 -5.69 -13.59
C SER A 17 17.63 -4.95 -12.50
N ILE A 18 16.75 -4.01 -12.84
CA ILE A 18 15.78 -3.44 -11.92
C ILE A 18 14.44 -4.15 -12.11
N ILE A 19 13.90 -4.68 -11.02
CA ILE A 19 12.59 -5.34 -11.03
C ILE A 19 11.71 -4.78 -9.91
N HIS A 20 10.42 -4.63 -10.16
CA HIS A 20 9.46 -4.32 -9.10
C HIS A 20 8.85 -5.61 -8.54
N SER A 21 8.41 -5.61 -7.28
CA SER A 21 7.75 -6.77 -6.67
C SER A 21 6.49 -7.23 -7.42
N GLY A 22 5.88 -6.35 -8.22
CA GLY A 22 4.76 -6.67 -9.12
C GLY A 22 5.12 -7.55 -10.31
N ASP A 23 6.41 -7.60 -10.67
CA ASP A 23 6.93 -8.37 -11.80
C ASP A 23 7.56 -9.68 -11.35
N PHE A 24 7.72 -9.90 -10.04
CA PHE A 24 8.19 -11.16 -9.48
C PHE A 24 7.26 -12.33 -9.86
N ARG A 25 7.82 -13.40 -10.42
CA ARG A 25 7.07 -14.61 -10.82
C ARG A 25 7.66 -15.87 -10.20
N ASP A 26 8.95 -16.09 -10.42
CA ASP A 26 9.65 -17.29 -9.97
C ASP A 26 10.90 -16.96 -9.12
N ALA A 27 11.20 -17.80 -8.14
CA ALA A 27 12.38 -17.64 -7.30
C ALA A 27 13.66 -18.12 -8.00
N GLN A 28 13.54 -19.06 -8.94
CA GLN A 28 14.65 -19.59 -9.73
C GLN A 28 15.26 -18.52 -10.65
N ASP A 29 14.51 -17.47 -11.01
CA ASP A 29 15.05 -16.31 -11.73
C ASP A 29 16.16 -15.59 -10.95
N PHE A 30 16.36 -15.91 -9.67
CA PHE A 30 17.37 -15.34 -8.78
C PHE A 30 18.53 -16.30 -8.49
N GLU A 31 18.57 -17.45 -9.16
CA GLU A 31 19.64 -18.44 -8.99
C GLU A 31 21.02 -17.84 -9.29
N ASP A 32 21.94 -17.99 -8.33
CA ASP A 32 23.31 -17.47 -8.36
C ASP A 32 23.45 -15.96 -8.56
N LYS A 33 22.38 -15.19 -8.31
CA LYS A 33 22.38 -13.72 -8.43
C LYS A 33 22.61 -13.02 -7.11
N LYS A 34 23.39 -11.93 -7.12
CA LYS A 34 23.52 -11.01 -5.98
C LYS A 34 22.40 -9.97 -6.00
N VAL A 35 21.64 -9.88 -4.91
CA VAL A 35 20.37 -9.14 -4.87
C VAL A 35 20.37 -8.06 -3.81
N VAL A 36 19.93 -6.86 -4.20
CA VAL A 36 19.55 -5.77 -3.29
C VAL A 36 18.03 -5.64 -3.31
N ILE A 37 17.38 -5.70 -2.15
CA ILE A 37 15.96 -5.37 -2.00
C ILE A 37 15.83 -3.99 -1.37
N ILE A 38 15.04 -3.12 -2.00
CA ILE A 38 14.71 -1.79 -1.47
C ILE A 38 13.24 -1.77 -1.04
N GLY A 39 13.00 -1.64 0.26
CA GLY A 39 11.66 -1.61 0.85
C GLY A 39 11.45 -2.71 1.90
N GLY A 40 10.66 -2.41 2.93
CA GLY A 40 10.46 -3.27 4.11
C GLY A 40 9.01 -3.67 4.36
N GLY A 41 8.16 -3.61 3.33
CA GLY A 41 6.75 -4.02 3.42
C GLY A 41 6.55 -5.53 3.32
N PRO A 42 5.29 -6.00 3.32
CA PRO A 42 4.95 -7.43 3.20
C PRO A 42 5.57 -8.12 1.99
N SER A 43 5.60 -7.45 0.82
CA SER A 43 6.20 -8.01 -0.39
C SER A 43 7.68 -8.36 -0.24
N TYR A 44 8.45 -7.54 0.48
CA TYR A 44 9.85 -7.88 0.76
C TYR A 44 9.91 -9.16 1.61
N PHE A 45 9.13 -9.23 2.69
CA PHE A 45 9.18 -10.35 3.62
C PHE A 45 8.91 -11.68 2.91
N ASP A 46 7.91 -11.71 2.04
CA ASP A 46 7.54 -12.92 1.30
C ASP A 46 8.56 -13.26 0.20
N ILE A 47 8.96 -12.28 -0.62
CA ILE A 47 9.86 -12.53 -1.75
C ILE A 47 11.26 -12.88 -1.24
N ALA A 48 11.80 -12.15 -0.26
CA ALA A 48 13.13 -12.40 0.30
C ALA A 48 13.24 -13.81 0.89
N LYS A 49 12.17 -14.31 1.50
CA LYS A 49 12.10 -15.69 1.99
C LYS A 49 12.04 -16.72 0.86
N ARG A 50 11.41 -16.41 -0.27
CA ARG A 50 11.28 -17.31 -1.42
C ARG A 50 12.58 -17.42 -2.22
N ILE A 51 13.29 -16.31 -2.42
CA ILE A 51 14.53 -16.28 -3.20
C ILE A 51 15.75 -16.69 -2.38
N SER A 52 15.67 -16.69 -1.04
CA SER A 52 16.80 -17.00 -0.17
C SER A 52 17.55 -18.30 -0.47
N PRO A 53 16.93 -19.39 -0.94
CA PRO A 53 17.66 -20.61 -1.28
C PRO A 53 18.42 -20.55 -2.61
N TYR A 54 18.14 -19.56 -3.47
CA TYR A 54 18.63 -19.48 -4.85
C TYR A 54 19.72 -18.41 -5.03
N VAL A 55 19.66 -17.33 -4.26
CA VAL A 55 20.58 -16.19 -4.41
C VAL A 55 22.03 -16.55 -4.10
N LYS A 56 22.95 -15.78 -4.68
CA LYS A 56 24.37 -15.82 -4.36
C LYS A 56 24.67 -14.96 -3.12
N GLY A 57 24.93 -15.63 -1.99
CA GLY A 57 25.31 -14.99 -0.74
C GLY A 57 24.12 -14.36 0.00
N ASP A 58 24.37 -13.24 0.68
CA ASP A 58 23.34 -12.53 1.43
C ASP A 58 22.47 -11.66 0.52
N ILE A 59 21.16 -11.65 0.78
CA ILE A 59 20.25 -10.64 0.24
C ILE A 59 20.44 -9.34 1.03
N LEU A 60 20.73 -8.25 0.33
CA LEU A 60 20.97 -6.93 0.93
C LEU A 60 19.65 -6.18 1.08
N ILE A 61 19.22 -5.93 2.32
CA ILE A 61 17.90 -5.38 2.63
C ILE A 61 18.03 -3.92 3.03
N SER A 62 17.63 -3.02 2.14
CA SER A 62 17.61 -1.58 2.38
C SER A 62 16.21 -1.10 2.76
N THR A 63 16.10 -0.47 3.93
CA THR A 63 14.84 0.06 4.46
C THR A 63 15.08 1.37 5.20
N LYS A 64 14.07 2.24 5.24
CA LYS A 64 14.17 3.52 5.97
C LYS A 64 14.42 3.33 7.48
N LYS A 65 14.00 2.19 8.02
CA LYS A 65 14.22 1.80 9.42
C LYS A 65 14.72 0.37 9.42
N ARG A 66 15.87 0.13 10.05
CA ARG A 66 16.47 -1.19 10.21
C ARG A 66 15.42 -2.18 10.72
N LEU A 67 15.30 -3.32 10.05
CA LEU A 67 14.38 -4.37 10.46
C LEU A 67 15.03 -5.21 11.57
N PRO A 68 14.41 -5.29 12.77
CA PRO A 68 14.97 -6.06 13.88
C PRO A 68 14.87 -7.57 13.65
N MET A 69 13.94 -8.02 12.79
CA MET A 69 13.79 -9.40 12.37
C MET A 69 13.79 -9.49 10.86
N LEU A 70 14.63 -10.39 10.33
CA LEU A 70 14.73 -10.72 8.93
C LEU A 70 13.97 -12.02 8.64
N SER A 71 13.56 -12.21 7.39
CA SER A 71 12.69 -13.34 7.02
C SER A 71 13.48 -14.63 6.75
N SER A 72 14.81 -14.53 6.58
CA SER A 72 15.73 -15.66 6.42
C SER A 72 17.13 -15.34 6.96
N PRO A 73 17.96 -16.36 7.28
CA PRO A 73 19.31 -16.15 7.84
C PRO A 73 20.31 -15.46 6.91
N ASN A 74 20.25 -15.71 5.60
CA ASN A 74 21.13 -15.10 4.58
C ASN A 74 20.61 -13.73 4.11
N GLN A 75 20.21 -12.90 5.06
CA GLN A 75 19.77 -11.53 4.80
C GLN A 75 20.57 -10.58 5.67
N ARG A 76 20.95 -9.45 5.11
CA ARG A 76 21.71 -8.42 5.82
C ARG A 76 21.05 -7.06 5.64
N ASN A 77 20.76 -6.37 6.75
CA ASN A 77 20.33 -4.97 6.70
C ASN A 77 21.47 -4.10 6.17
N VAL A 78 21.18 -3.26 5.18
CA VAL A 78 22.05 -2.19 4.69
C VAL A 78 21.34 -0.84 4.83
N SER A 79 22.09 0.27 4.81
CA SER A 79 21.48 1.60 4.89
C SER A 79 20.77 1.99 3.57
N SER A 80 20.18 3.18 3.50
CA SER A 80 19.52 3.64 2.27
C SER A 80 20.55 3.76 1.13
N PRO A 81 20.20 3.39 -0.12
CA PRO A 81 21.08 3.62 -1.25
C PRO A 81 21.21 5.13 -1.49
N MET A 82 22.44 5.57 -1.74
CA MET A 82 22.81 6.96 -1.99
C MET A 82 23.23 7.20 -3.44
N GLN A 83 23.85 6.19 -4.07
CA GLN A 83 24.33 6.29 -5.46
C GLN A 83 24.37 4.92 -6.13
N LEU A 84 24.06 4.88 -7.43
CA LEU A 84 24.30 3.74 -8.30
C LEU A 84 25.69 3.90 -8.96
N LEU A 85 26.54 2.87 -8.87
CA LEU A 85 27.92 2.87 -9.31
C LEU A 85 28.06 1.99 -10.57
N LEU A 86 27.98 2.58 -11.76
CA LEU A 86 27.90 1.77 -12.99
C LEU A 86 29.14 0.93 -13.25
N GLU A 87 30.34 1.50 -13.26
CA GLU A 87 31.57 0.74 -13.60
C GLU A 87 31.78 -0.50 -12.72
N GLU A 88 31.27 -0.46 -11.48
CA GLU A 88 31.38 -1.54 -10.50
C GLU A 88 30.13 -2.43 -10.46
N ARG A 89 29.11 -2.10 -11.26
CA ARG A 89 27.73 -2.59 -11.16
C ARG A 89 27.29 -2.63 -9.70
N GLY A 90 27.44 -1.51 -9.01
CA GLY A 90 27.34 -1.44 -7.56
C GLY A 90 26.35 -0.40 -7.03
N VAL A 91 26.19 -0.41 -5.71
CA VAL A 91 25.37 0.53 -4.95
C VAL A 91 26.20 1.04 -3.78
N ALA A 92 26.32 2.37 -3.67
CA ALA A 92 26.83 3.03 -2.47
C ALA A 92 25.66 3.38 -1.55
N PHE A 93 25.84 3.19 -0.26
CA PHE A 93 24.83 3.48 0.76
C PHE A 93 25.20 4.72 1.59
N VAL A 94 24.23 5.28 2.30
CA VAL A 94 24.40 6.53 3.08
C VAL A 94 25.45 6.42 4.19
N ASN A 95 25.74 5.21 4.66
CA ASN A 95 26.79 4.95 5.65
C ASN A 95 28.17 4.64 5.05
N ASP A 96 28.41 5.06 3.80
CA ASP A 96 29.64 4.85 3.03
C ASP A 96 29.97 3.39 2.68
N GLU A 97 29.13 2.43 3.10
CA GLU A 97 29.23 1.05 2.61
C GLU A 97 28.98 1.00 1.10
N ARG A 98 29.67 0.07 0.43
CA ARG A 98 29.55 -0.16 -1.00
C ARG A 98 29.41 -1.65 -1.28
N GLU A 99 28.54 -1.96 -2.22
CA GLU A 99 28.33 -3.32 -2.70
C GLU A 99 28.46 -3.33 -4.21
N HIS A 100 29.25 -4.25 -4.74
CA HIS A 100 29.57 -4.36 -6.17
C HIS A 100 28.96 -5.62 -6.77
N ASN A 101 28.98 -5.73 -8.10
CA ASN A 101 28.48 -6.89 -8.84
C ASN A 101 27.02 -7.25 -8.47
N ILE A 102 26.16 -6.24 -8.35
CA ILE A 102 24.73 -6.40 -8.10
C ILE A 102 24.06 -6.88 -9.38
N ASP A 103 23.47 -8.07 -9.33
CA ASP A 103 22.76 -8.64 -10.47
C ASP A 103 21.34 -8.10 -10.58
N ILE A 104 20.66 -7.94 -9.43
CA ILE A 104 19.28 -7.50 -9.35
C ILE A 104 19.09 -6.46 -8.24
N ILE A 105 18.42 -5.36 -8.57
CA ILE A 105 17.79 -4.44 -7.63
C ILE A 105 16.28 -4.69 -7.63
N LEU A 106 15.78 -5.30 -6.57
CA LEU A 106 14.36 -5.62 -6.38
C LEU A 106 13.66 -4.54 -5.56
N LEU A 107 12.79 -3.78 -6.21
CA LEU A 107 11.99 -2.73 -5.61
C LEU A 107 10.75 -3.32 -4.93
N CYS A 108 10.77 -3.38 -3.61
CA CYS A 108 9.66 -3.72 -2.74
C CYS A 108 9.03 -2.46 -2.11
N THR A 109 8.95 -1.36 -2.87
CA THR A 109 8.51 -0.04 -2.39
C THR A 109 6.99 0.19 -2.41
N GLY A 110 6.24 -0.85 -2.79
CA GLY A 110 4.78 -0.81 -2.92
C GLY A 110 4.32 0.04 -4.11
N TYR A 111 3.01 0.24 -4.18
CA TYR A 111 2.33 0.83 -5.34
C TYR A 111 1.82 2.24 -5.06
N GLU A 112 1.47 2.95 -6.13
CA GLU A 112 0.80 4.24 -6.10
C GLU A 112 -0.61 4.11 -6.67
N TYR A 113 -1.50 5.01 -6.25
CA TYR A 113 -2.82 5.12 -6.84
C TYR A 113 -2.74 5.88 -8.15
N GLU A 114 -3.32 5.32 -9.19
CA GLU A 114 -3.44 5.97 -10.48
C GLU A 114 -4.80 5.65 -11.11
N TYR A 115 -5.41 6.66 -11.71
CA TYR A 115 -6.71 6.56 -12.37
C TYR A 115 -6.67 7.30 -13.71
N PRO A 116 -5.92 6.80 -14.70
CA PRO A 116 -5.66 7.53 -15.95
C PRO A 116 -6.93 7.80 -16.76
N PHE A 117 -7.99 7.03 -16.51
CA PHE A 117 -9.30 7.15 -17.15
C PHE A 117 -10.23 8.19 -16.49
N ILE A 118 -9.86 8.77 -15.33
CA ILE A 118 -10.61 9.86 -14.68
C ILE A 118 -9.62 10.98 -14.24
N PRO A 119 -9.21 11.86 -15.17
CA PRO A 119 -8.18 12.87 -14.91
C PRO A 119 -8.51 13.88 -13.80
N LYS A 120 -9.78 13.99 -13.41
CA LYS A 120 -10.24 14.90 -12.34
C LYS A 120 -9.94 14.37 -10.94
N LEU A 121 -9.65 13.08 -10.79
CA LEU A 121 -9.29 12.50 -9.50
C LEU A 121 -7.89 12.97 -9.11
N LYS A 122 -7.74 13.30 -7.84
CA LYS A 122 -6.47 13.77 -7.29
C LYS A 122 -5.95 12.75 -6.32
N VAL A 123 -4.67 12.42 -6.43
CA VAL A 123 -3.94 11.62 -5.47
C VAL A 123 -3.01 12.50 -4.63
N SER A 124 -2.60 12.03 -3.47
CA SER A 124 -1.60 12.70 -2.64
C SER A 124 -0.27 12.83 -3.37
N LYS A 125 0.58 13.77 -2.94
CA LYS A 125 1.89 14.03 -3.56
C LYS A 125 2.79 12.79 -3.61
N ASP A 126 2.64 11.88 -2.65
CA ASP A 126 3.37 10.61 -2.57
C ASP A 126 2.67 9.44 -3.30
N GLY A 127 1.57 9.71 -4.00
CA GLY A 127 0.76 8.71 -4.70
C GLY A 127 0.06 7.69 -3.78
N LYS A 128 0.17 7.81 -2.45
CA LYS A 128 -0.31 6.75 -1.53
C LYS A 128 -1.78 6.84 -1.16
N SER A 129 -2.45 7.96 -1.48
CA SER A 129 -3.87 8.18 -1.15
C SER A 129 -4.66 8.85 -2.27
N LEU A 130 -5.86 8.35 -2.56
CA LEU A 130 -6.88 9.08 -3.30
C LEU A 130 -7.50 10.18 -2.41
N LEU A 131 -7.64 11.38 -2.96
CA LEU A 131 -8.16 12.55 -2.25
C LEU A 131 -9.66 12.75 -2.54
N ASP A 132 -10.30 13.58 -1.71
CA ASP A 132 -11.70 13.96 -1.84
C ASP A 132 -12.69 12.78 -1.92
N VAL A 133 -12.38 11.68 -1.23
CA VAL A 133 -13.28 10.54 -1.07
C VAL A 133 -13.85 10.48 0.35
N TRP A 134 -15.17 10.57 0.44
CA TRP A 134 -15.90 10.47 1.71
C TRP A 134 -16.11 9.01 2.09
N LYS A 135 -15.88 8.69 3.37
CA LYS A 135 -15.93 7.33 3.92
C LYS A 135 -15.11 6.31 3.13
N GLN A 136 -14.01 6.73 2.51
CA GLN A 136 -13.17 5.84 1.69
C GLN A 136 -13.90 5.22 0.48
N MET A 137 -15.03 5.81 0.05
CA MET A 137 -15.88 5.27 -1.01
C MET A 137 -16.32 6.32 -2.03
N PHE A 138 -17.02 7.37 -1.62
CA PHE A 138 -17.70 8.25 -2.56
C PHE A 138 -16.86 9.46 -2.95
N TRP A 139 -16.72 9.73 -4.24
CA TRP A 139 -16.07 10.96 -4.67
C TRP A 139 -16.94 12.17 -4.33
N ILE A 140 -16.40 13.10 -3.55
CA ILE A 140 -17.18 14.22 -3.00
C ILE A 140 -17.72 15.16 -4.09
N GLN A 141 -17.03 15.25 -5.23
CA GLN A 141 -17.45 16.12 -6.33
C GLN A 141 -18.68 15.58 -7.07
N ASP A 142 -18.78 14.26 -7.17
CA ASP A 142 -19.89 13.54 -7.78
C ASP A 142 -20.04 12.16 -7.09
N PRO A 143 -20.95 12.03 -6.11
CA PRO A 143 -21.11 10.81 -5.33
C PRO A 143 -21.86 9.69 -6.09
N THR A 144 -22.17 9.88 -7.37
CA THR A 144 -22.56 8.77 -8.24
C THR A 144 -21.36 7.87 -8.57
N LEU A 145 -20.14 8.40 -8.44
CA LEU A 145 -18.89 7.65 -8.51
C LEU A 145 -18.46 7.18 -7.11
N ALA A 146 -18.31 5.86 -6.96
CA ALA A 146 -17.82 5.23 -5.74
C ALA A 146 -16.67 4.26 -6.02
N PHE A 147 -15.75 4.18 -5.06
CA PHE A 147 -14.63 3.25 -5.02
C PHE A 147 -14.88 2.21 -3.93
N VAL A 148 -14.44 0.99 -4.17
CA VAL A 148 -14.46 -0.10 -3.19
C VAL A 148 -13.07 -0.70 -3.13
N GLY A 149 -12.55 -0.92 -1.93
CA GLY A 149 -11.22 -1.51 -1.70
C GLY A 149 -10.08 -0.50 -1.54
N LEU A 150 -10.36 0.80 -1.35
CA LEU A 150 -9.30 1.77 -1.04
C LEU A 150 -8.54 1.48 0.27
N PRO A 151 -9.20 1.04 1.37
CA PRO A 151 -8.48 0.78 2.62
C PRO A 151 -7.41 -0.33 2.50
N LYS A 152 -6.19 -0.03 2.93
CA LYS A 152 -5.02 -0.92 2.98
C LYS A 152 -4.75 -1.40 4.40
N MET A 153 -3.91 -2.44 4.53
CA MET A 153 -3.51 -3.01 5.82
C MET A 153 -4.73 -3.35 6.69
N SER A 154 -5.72 -4.00 6.09
CA SER A 154 -7.01 -4.32 6.70
C SER A 154 -7.44 -5.73 6.33
N ALA A 155 -8.49 -6.24 6.99
CA ALA A 155 -9.22 -7.43 6.52
C ALA A 155 -9.94 -7.13 5.19
N ILE A 156 -9.18 -7.11 4.08
CA ILE A 156 -9.60 -6.48 2.81
C ILE A 156 -10.90 -7.04 2.25
N PHE A 157 -11.10 -8.36 2.27
CA PHE A 157 -12.35 -8.97 1.77
C PHE A 157 -13.57 -8.54 2.59
N THR A 158 -13.42 -8.48 3.91
CA THR A 158 -14.46 -8.01 4.83
C THR A 158 -14.76 -6.52 4.65
N VAL A 159 -13.71 -5.70 4.43
CA VAL A 159 -13.85 -4.27 4.13
C VAL A 159 -14.59 -4.07 2.82
N VAL A 160 -14.17 -4.75 1.75
CA VAL A 160 -14.78 -4.67 0.42
C VAL A 160 -16.26 -5.07 0.48
N GLU A 161 -16.59 -6.12 1.21
CA GLU A 161 -17.98 -6.56 1.39
C GLU A 161 -18.82 -5.52 2.15
N ALA A 162 -18.29 -4.98 3.26
CA ALA A 162 -18.96 -3.94 4.04
C ALA A 162 -19.18 -2.65 3.22
N GLN A 163 -18.17 -2.22 2.45
CA GLN A 163 -18.26 -1.08 1.54
C GLN A 163 -19.29 -1.32 0.45
N SER A 164 -19.27 -2.49 -0.20
CA SER A 164 -20.21 -2.85 -1.26
C SER A 164 -21.66 -2.81 -0.76
N ALA A 165 -21.91 -3.33 0.44
CA ALA A 165 -23.23 -3.33 1.05
C ALA A 165 -23.76 -1.91 1.34
N TYR A 166 -22.86 -1.00 1.74
CA TYR A 166 -23.18 0.41 1.98
C TYR A 166 -23.41 1.16 0.66
N VAL A 167 -22.52 1.01 -0.31
CA VAL A 167 -22.62 1.63 -1.65
C VAL A 167 -23.91 1.24 -2.34
N ALA A 168 -24.25 -0.05 -2.37
CA ALA A 168 -25.49 -0.53 -2.98
C ALA A 168 -26.75 0.08 -2.35
N ARG A 169 -26.75 0.26 -1.02
CA ARG A 169 -27.86 0.89 -0.30
C ARG A 169 -27.92 2.40 -0.54
N ALA A 170 -26.79 3.08 -0.62
CA ALA A 170 -26.73 4.50 -0.96
C ALA A 170 -27.25 4.77 -2.37
N LEU A 171 -26.72 4.05 -3.37
CA LEU A 171 -27.10 4.23 -4.77
C LEU A 171 -28.55 3.81 -5.07
N SER A 172 -29.14 2.91 -4.27
CA SER A 172 -30.58 2.56 -4.36
C SER A 172 -31.50 3.47 -3.54
N GLY A 173 -30.98 4.57 -2.99
CA GLY A 173 -31.73 5.54 -2.17
C GLY A 173 -32.20 5.00 -0.81
N ARG A 174 -31.67 3.86 -0.35
CA ARG A 174 -31.99 3.29 0.96
C ARG A 174 -31.16 3.90 2.09
N ILE A 175 -29.97 4.41 1.77
CA ILE A 175 -29.16 5.24 2.66
C ILE A 175 -29.05 6.63 2.05
N THR A 176 -29.49 7.64 2.77
CA THR A 176 -29.21 9.03 2.41
C THR A 176 -27.77 9.37 2.77
N ILE A 177 -26.99 9.78 1.78
CA ILE A 177 -25.64 10.32 1.99
C ILE A 177 -25.71 11.84 2.22
N PRO A 178 -24.78 12.45 2.97
CA PRO A 178 -24.78 13.89 3.22
C PRO A 178 -24.62 14.71 1.93
N SER A 179 -24.98 15.99 2.01
CA SER A 179 -24.64 16.97 0.96
C SER A 179 -23.12 17.10 0.82
N LYS A 180 -22.66 17.67 -0.31
CA LYS A 180 -21.23 17.93 -0.55
C LYS A 180 -20.54 18.68 0.59
N PRO A 181 -21.10 19.79 1.15
CA PRO A 181 -20.52 20.41 2.34
C PRO A 181 -20.47 19.49 3.56
N GLY A 182 -21.49 18.65 3.75
CA GLY A 182 -21.53 17.65 4.83
C GLY A 182 -20.41 16.61 4.70
N MET A 183 -20.25 16.02 3.50
CA MET A 183 -19.17 15.07 3.21
C MET A 183 -17.79 15.69 3.41
N GLN A 184 -17.59 16.93 2.97
CA GLN A 184 -16.33 17.67 3.18
C GLN A 184 -16.05 17.92 4.66
N ASN A 185 -17.06 18.25 5.45
CA ASN A 185 -16.91 18.46 6.89
C ASN A 185 -16.53 17.17 7.60
N GLU A 186 -17.22 16.06 7.31
CA GLU A 186 -16.89 14.74 7.87
C GLU A 186 -15.47 14.29 7.47
N LEU A 187 -15.09 14.46 6.21
CA LEU A 187 -13.74 14.14 5.74
C LEU A 187 -12.66 14.98 6.46
N LYS A 188 -12.92 16.28 6.68
CA LYS A 188 -12.01 17.15 7.44
C LYS A 188 -11.86 16.66 8.89
N GLN A 189 -12.95 16.22 9.53
CA GLN A 189 -12.91 15.67 10.88
C GLN A 189 -12.13 14.36 10.92
N GLU A 190 -12.36 13.44 9.98
CA GLU A 190 -11.62 12.17 9.86
C GLU A 190 -10.11 12.42 9.70
N ARG A 191 -9.73 13.37 8.82
CA ARG A 191 -8.34 13.73 8.60
C ARG A 191 -7.69 14.34 9.84
N LYS A 192 -8.39 15.22 10.55
CA LYS A 192 -7.90 15.78 11.83
C LYS A 192 -7.70 14.68 12.88
N ALA A 193 -8.66 13.76 13.01
CA ALA A 193 -8.56 12.63 13.94
C ALA A 193 -7.46 11.62 13.55
N SER A 194 -7.03 11.63 12.29
CA SER A 194 -5.97 10.76 11.76
C SER A 194 -4.60 11.44 11.70
N GLN A 195 -4.48 12.73 12.07
CA GLN A 195 -3.19 13.39 12.22
C GLN A 195 -2.52 12.83 13.48
N PRO A 196 -1.31 12.27 13.37
CA PRO A 196 -0.63 11.80 14.55
C PRO A 196 0.01 12.98 15.31
N ALA A 197 0.38 12.73 16.57
CA ALA A 197 1.23 13.65 17.33
C ALA A 197 2.59 13.84 16.62
N GLU A 198 3.28 14.96 16.91
CA GLU A 198 4.59 15.27 16.32
C GLU A 198 5.57 14.08 16.43
N GLY A 199 6.29 13.80 15.34
CA GLY A 199 7.33 12.76 15.28
C GLY A 199 6.87 11.37 14.80
N VAL A 200 5.57 11.16 14.54
CA VAL A 200 5.05 9.90 14.01
C VAL A 200 4.95 9.94 12.48
N VAL A 201 5.57 8.96 11.83
CA VAL A 201 5.45 8.76 10.37
C VAL A 201 3.99 8.49 10.02
N VAL A 202 3.43 9.29 9.12
CA VAL A 202 2.05 9.18 8.66
C VAL A 202 1.86 7.85 7.92
N ASN A 203 1.02 6.98 8.48
CA ASN A 203 0.37 5.91 7.72
C ASN A 203 -0.64 6.57 6.78
N GLY A 204 -0.71 6.14 5.51
CA GLY A 204 -1.52 6.78 4.47
C GLY A 204 -2.98 6.95 4.89
N PHE A 205 -3.70 7.91 4.29
CA PHE A 205 -5.11 8.18 4.62
C PHE A 205 -5.99 6.92 4.56
N HIS A 206 -5.64 6.01 3.65
CA HIS A 206 -6.28 4.72 3.46
C HIS A 206 -5.71 3.58 4.31
N ASP A 207 -4.80 3.80 5.27
CA ASP A 207 -4.29 2.72 6.12
C ASP A 207 -5.28 2.46 7.26
N PHE A 208 -5.74 1.20 7.34
CA PHE A 208 -6.81 0.76 8.24
C PHE A 208 -6.36 -0.39 9.15
N ASN A 209 -5.10 -0.35 9.60
CA ASN A 209 -4.58 -1.29 10.60
C ASN A 209 -5.54 -1.44 11.79
N TYR A 210 -5.61 -2.65 12.35
CA TYR A 210 -6.39 -2.91 13.55
C TYR A 210 -6.06 -1.90 14.68
N PRO A 211 -7.05 -1.34 15.39
CA PRO A 211 -8.49 -1.65 15.34
C PRO A 211 -9.31 -0.74 14.40
N LYS A 212 -8.68 0.03 13.50
CA LYS A 212 -9.38 1.01 12.64
C LYS A 212 -10.30 0.32 11.64
N ASP A 213 -9.85 -0.74 10.98
CA ASP A 213 -10.68 -1.60 10.12
C ASP A 213 -11.91 -2.17 10.85
N LYS A 214 -11.73 -2.76 12.04
CA LYS A 214 -12.83 -3.28 12.86
C LYS A 214 -13.88 -2.21 13.14
N LYS A 215 -13.45 -1.03 13.57
CA LYS A 215 -14.37 0.10 13.83
C LYS A 215 -15.10 0.51 12.55
N TYR A 216 -14.39 0.58 11.43
CA TYR A 216 -14.95 0.96 10.14
C TYR A 216 -15.98 -0.06 9.63
N ILE A 217 -15.65 -1.36 9.64
CA ILE A 217 -16.55 -2.45 9.26
C ILE A 217 -17.83 -2.39 10.10
N ASN A 218 -17.70 -2.26 11.42
CA ASN A 218 -18.87 -2.22 12.31
C ASN A 218 -19.72 -0.95 12.15
N GLN A 219 -19.12 0.18 11.76
CA GLN A 219 -19.88 1.38 11.39
C GLN A 219 -20.69 1.17 10.12
N LEU A 220 -20.08 0.59 9.08
CA LEU A 220 -20.77 0.29 7.81
C LEU A 220 -21.87 -0.77 8.00
N PHE A 221 -21.62 -1.79 8.83
CA PHE A 221 -22.61 -2.77 9.26
C PHE A 221 -23.83 -2.06 9.87
N LYS A 222 -23.62 -1.26 10.91
CA LYS A 222 -24.70 -0.58 11.63
C LYS A 222 -25.52 0.33 10.72
N ALA A 223 -24.86 1.07 9.82
CA ALA A 223 -25.56 1.97 8.90
C ALA A 223 -26.38 1.19 7.86
N SER A 224 -25.81 0.12 7.32
CA SER A 224 -26.46 -0.71 6.31
C SER A 224 -27.63 -1.52 6.87
N SER A 225 -27.48 -2.13 8.06
CA SER A 225 -28.56 -2.90 8.70
C SER A 225 -29.76 -2.03 9.08
N LYS A 226 -29.55 -0.74 9.38
CA LYS A 226 -30.65 0.22 9.64
C LYS A 226 -31.45 0.59 8.39
N ALA A 227 -30.89 0.39 7.21
CA ALA A 227 -31.53 0.75 5.95
C ALA A 227 -32.41 -0.37 5.37
N ASP A 228 -32.31 -1.57 5.92
CA ASP A 228 -33.17 -2.69 5.52
C ASP A 228 -34.58 -2.48 6.07
N LYS A 229 -35.59 -2.72 5.21
CA LYS A 229 -37.02 -2.63 5.50
C LYS A 229 -37.71 -3.87 4.94
N GLU A 230 -38.91 -4.18 5.41
CA GLU A 230 -39.72 -5.29 4.89
C GLU A 230 -39.81 -5.25 3.35
N GLY A 231 -39.50 -6.37 2.70
CA GLY A 231 -39.46 -6.48 1.23
C GLY A 231 -38.30 -5.79 0.50
N ARG A 232 -37.40 -5.06 1.20
CA ARG A 232 -36.22 -4.39 0.61
C ARG A 232 -34.93 -4.72 1.36
N VAL A 233 -34.68 -6.01 1.57
CA VAL A 233 -33.51 -6.54 2.28
C VAL A 233 -32.34 -6.73 1.31
N GLY A 234 -31.17 -6.15 1.61
CA GLY A 234 -29.93 -6.46 0.90
C GLY A 234 -29.15 -7.60 1.56
N LYS A 235 -28.05 -8.04 0.95
CA LYS A 235 -27.09 -8.92 1.64
C LYS A 235 -26.72 -8.30 2.99
N GLN A 236 -26.74 -9.12 4.05
CA GLN A 236 -26.31 -8.69 5.37
C GLN A 236 -24.80 -8.41 5.32
N PRO A 237 -24.36 -7.19 5.67
CA PRO A 237 -22.94 -6.87 5.68
C PRO A 237 -22.21 -7.64 6.79
N PRO A 238 -20.89 -7.84 6.66
CA PRO A 238 -20.12 -8.47 7.71
C PRO A 238 -20.05 -7.57 8.94
N ARG A 239 -19.91 -8.20 10.10
CA ARG A 239 -19.63 -7.56 11.38
C ARG A 239 -18.37 -8.18 11.96
N PHE A 240 -17.48 -7.35 12.47
CA PHE A 240 -16.28 -7.80 13.15
C PHE A 240 -16.61 -8.02 14.64
N ASP A 241 -16.65 -9.30 15.03
CA ASP A 241 -17.08 -9.76 16.35
C ASP A 241 -15.89 -10.26 17.18
N ALA A 242 -16.06 -10.46 18.49
CA ALA A 242 -14.97 -10.93 19.36
C ALA A 242 -14.54 -12.39 19.10
N GLY A 243 -15.30 -13.13 18.27
CA GLY A 243 -15.00 -14.51 17.88
C GLY A 243 -14.26 -14.64 16.55
N TRP A 244 -13.78 -13.53 15.99
CA TRP A 244 -12.94 -13.48 14.78
C TRP A 244 -11.47 -13.32 15.16
#